data_AF-A0A0D0PAX8-F1
#
_entry.id   AF-A0A0D0PAX8-F1
#
_cell.length_a   1.000
_cell.length_b   1.000
_cell.length_c   1.000
_cell.angle_alpha   90.00
_cell.angle_beta   90.00
_cell.angle_gamma   90.00
#
_symmetry.space_group_name_H-M   'P 1'
#
loop_
_entity.id
_entity.type
_entity.pdbx_description
1 polymer ?
#
loop_
_entity_poly.entity_id
_entity_poly.type
_entity_poly.pdbx_seq_one_letter_code
_entity_poly.pdbx_strand_id
1 'polypeptide(L)'
;MFMRACSTLLLCLLLTACEERSALHSRLSEQDANEVIAELADKNIEASKQVDKDGMTVLVEPADMNSAVHVLEAAGLPRRSRSSLGDIFRKEGVISTPLEERARYIYALSQELESTLSQIDGVVLARVHVVLPERVAPGEPVQPASASVFIKHTGALDPDSITPRVRNLIASGIPGMADAAHNASKLSVVFVPTVPYQERRKMAHFGPFVMQAEEVAYWRTVTVVAGIILLGILLGAGYGLYRLWRKGALTLPRFLEHKLARPGAPAAPPGNTAAPLFAVKTPGAGTHDKGSAA
;
A
#
# COMPACT_ATOMS: atom_id res chain seq x y z
N MET A 1 40.66 8.37 -2.67
CA MET A 1 39.74 7.81 -3.69
C MET A 1 38.37 7.51 -3.11
N PHE A 2 38.26 6.78 -1.99
CA PHE A 2 36.99 6.45 -1.32
C PHE A 2 36.08 7.65 -0.98
N MET A 3 36.62 8.77 -0.51
CA MET A 3 35.81 9.95 -0.14
C MET A 3 35.16 10.64 -1.36
N ARG A 4 35.80 10.55 -2.54
CA ARG A 4 35.23 11.06 -3.81
C ARG A 4 34.18 10.09 -4.39
N ALA A 5 34.38 8.78 -4.19
CA ALA A 5 33.40 7.76 -4.57
C ALA A 5 32.13 7.82 -3.69
N CYS A 6 32.27 8.08 -2.39
CA CYS A 6 31.13 8.22 -1.48
C CYS A 6 30.31 9.49 -1.77
N SER A 7 30.99 10.60 -2.05
CA SER A 7 30.34 11.87 -2.41
C SER A 7 29.60 11.79 -3.74
N THR A 8 30.13 11.06 -4.73
CA THR A 8 29.45 10.86 -6.03
C THR A 8 28.26 9.91 -5.90
N LEU A 9 28.37 8.85 -5.10
CA LEU A 9 27.24 7.95 -4.82
C LEU A 9 26.10 8.66 -4.08
N LEU A 10 26.43 9.49 -3.08
CA LEU A 10 25.44 10.29 -2.34
C LEU A 10 24.73 11.30 -3.25
N LEU A 11 25.48 11.93 -4.17
CA LEU A 11 24.91 12.87 -5.14
C LEU A 11 23.97 12.15 -6.13
N CYS A 12 24.35 10.96 -6.62
CA CYS A 12 23.49 10.16 -7.48
C CYS A 12 22.20 9.69 -6.77
N LEU A 13 22.28 9.39 -5.47
CA LEU A 13 21.14 8.93 -4.67
C LEU A 13 20.17 10.08 -4.33
N LEU A 14 20.69 11.32 -4.23
CA LEU A 14 19.88 12.52 -4.06
C LEU A 14 19.17 12.94 -5.37
N LEU A 15 19.72 12.62 -6.55
CA LEU A 15 19.11 12.94 -7.84
C LEU A 15 17.93 12.02 -8.21
N THR A 16 17.80 10.84 -7.60
CA THR A 16 16.69 9.90 -7.87
C THR A 16 15.44 10.18 -7.04
N ALA A 17 15.45 11.18 -6.15
CA ALA A 17 14.34 11.49 -5.24
C ALA A 17 13.26 12.40 -5.85
N CYS A 18 13.15 12.47 -7.18
CA CYS A 18 12.08 13.24 -7.81
C CYS A 18 10.77 12.43 -7.73
N GLU A 19 9.91 12.81 -6.78
CA GLU A 19 8.57 12.25 -6.64
C GLU A 19 7.69 12.79 -7.77
N GLU A 20 7.61 12.05 -8.88
CA GLU A 20 6.70 12.38 -9.97
C GLU A 20 5.27 12.12 -9.49
N ARG A 21 4.42 13.15 -9.44
CA ARG A 21 2.99 13.01 -9.13
C ARG A 21 2.15 13.25 -10.37
N SER A 22 1.21 12.36 -10.64
CA SER A 22 0.30 12.43 -11.78
C SER A 22 -1.07 12.97 -11.38
N ALA A 23 -1.69 13.78 -12.24
CA ALA A 23 -3.03 14.29 -12.02
C ALA A 23 -4.07 13.17 -12.23
N LEU A 24 -4.87 12.90 -11.20
CA LEU A 24 -5.95 11.90 -11.23
C LEU A 24 -7.24 12.49 -11.78
N HIS A 25 -7.69 13.60 -11.18
CA HIS A 25 -8.86 14.36 -11.60
C HIS A 25 -8.59 15.86 -11.50
N SER A 26 -9.10 16.61 -12.46
CA SER A 26 -9.02 18.07 -12.52
C SER A 26 -10.40 18.70 -12.53
N ARG A 27 -10.47 20.01 -12.24
CA ARG A 27 -11.72 20.81 -12.21
C ARG A 27 -12.75 20.31 -11.20
N LEU A 28 -12.28 19.85 -10.05
CA LEU A 28 -13.14 19.47 -8.94
C LEU A 28 -13.54 20.71 -8.12
N SER A 29 -14.74 20.67 -7.55
CA SER A 29 -15.08 21.60 -6.47
C SER A 29 -14.21 21.31 -5.24
N GLU A 30 -14.09 22.27 -4.33
CA GLU A 30 -13.33 22.04 -3.09
C GLU A 30 -13.93 20.90 -2.25
N GLN A 31 -15.27 20.82 -2.20
CA GLN A 31 -15.97 19.76 -1.49
C GLN A 31 -15.69 18.38 -2.11
N ASP A 32 -15.79 18.26 -3.45
CA ASP A 32 -15.53 17.00 -4.15
C ASP A 32 -14.07 16.57 -4.01
N ALA A 33 -13.13 17.52 -4.08
CA ALA A 33 -11.71 17.24 -3.89
C ALA A 33 -11.41 16.73 -2.47
N ASN A 34 -12.05 17.32 -1.45
CA ASN A 34 -11.91 16.85 -0.07
C ASN A 34 -12.49 15.44 0.13
N GLU A 35 -13.63 15.13 -0.50
CA GLU A 35 -14.23 13.80 -0.44
C GLU A 35 -13.36 12.74 -1.15
N VAL A 36 -12.82 13.07 -2.32
CA VAL A 36 -11.88 12.22 -3.06
C VAL A 36 -10.62 11.93 -2.23
N ILE A 37 -10.03 12.94 -1.60
CA ILE A 37 -8.83 12.76 -0.78
C ILE A 37 -9.14 11.92 0.47
N ALA A 38 -10.30 12.13 1.10
CA ALA A 38 -10.71 11.34 2.26
C ALA A 38 -10.87 9.85 1.91
N GLU A 39 -11.51 9.55 0.78
CA GLU A 39 -11.69 8.16 0.31
C GLU A 39 -10.35 7.48 -0.03
N LEU A 40 -9.44 8.20 -0.70
CA LEU A 40 -8.09 7.68 -1.01
C LEU A 40 -7.28 7.44 0.27
N ALA A 41 -7.36 8.37 1.23
CA ALA A 41 -6.68 8.24 2.52
C ALA A 41 -7.17 7.02 3.32
N ASP A 42 -8.48 6.73 3.30
CA ASP A 42 -9.05 5.52 3.94
C ASP A 42 -8.48 4.22 3.35
N LYS A 43 -8.07 4.24 2.07
CA LYS A 43 -7.42 3.11 1.39
C LYS A 43 -5.89 3.13 1.44
N ASN A 44 -5.30 4.00 2.26
CA ASN A 44 -3.84 4.18 2.37
C ASN A 44 -3.18 4.55 1.03
N ILE A 45 -3.87 5.33 0.20
CA ILE A 45 -3.34 5.92 -1.02
C ILE A 45 -3.04 7.39 -0.73
N GLU A 46 -1.79 7.80 -0.85
CA GLU A 46 -1.42 9.20 -0.63
C GLU A 46 -1.86 10.06 -1.82
N ALA A 47 -2.64 11.09 -1.53
CA ALA A 47 -3.14 12.04 -2.52
C ALA A 47 -2.90 13.47 -2.05
N SER A 48 -2.55 14.36 -2.99
CA SER A 48 -2.33 15.78 -2.72
C SER A 48 -3.26 16.67 -3.53
N LYS A 49 -3.73 17.76 -2.92
CA LYS A 49 -4.56 18.78 -3.58
C LYS A 49 -3.68 19.88 -4.16
N GLN A 50 -3.92 20.24 -5.42
CA GLN A 50 -3.36 21.43 -6.03
C GLN A 50 -4.49 22.35 -6.48
N VAL A 51 -4.33 23.64 -6.19
CA VAL A 51 -5.25 24.68 -6.67
C VAL A 51 -4.91 25.01 -8.12
N ASP A 52 -5.89 24.93 -9.01
CA ASP A 52 -5.80 25.30 -10.42
C ASP A 52 -6.77 26.46 -10.72
N LYS A 53 -6.65 27.08 -11.90
CA LYS A 53 -7.49 28.21 -12.33
C LYS A 53 -8.97 27.83 -12.48
N ASP A 54 -9.23 26.59 -12.88
CA ASP A 54 -10.57 26.06 -13.17
C ASP A 54 -11.16 25.23 -12.01
N GLY A 55 -10.49 25.15 -10.86
CA GLY A 55 -10.92 24.35 -9.70
C GLY A 55 -9.77 23.66 -8.97
N MET A 56 -10.07 22.57 -8.27
CA MET A 56 -9.08 21.76 -7.58
C MET A 56 -8.66 20.56 -8.44
N THR A 57 -7.37 20.22 -8.38
CA THR A 57 -6.80 19.03 -9.01
C THR A 57 -6.24 18.12 -7.93
N VAL A 58 -6.57 16.83 -8.00
CA VAL A 58 -6.04 15.81 -7.08
C VAL A 58 -4.92 15.08 -7.79
N LEU A 59 -3.75 15.01 -7.16
CA LEU A 59 -2.57 14.31 -7.67
C LEU A 59 -2.26 13.10 -6.79
N VAL A 60 -1.86 12.00 -7.43
CA VAL A 60 -1.46 10.74 -6.80
C VAL A 60 -0.13 10.27 -7.38
N GLU A 61 0.55 9.38 -6.67
CA GLU A 61 1.73 8.71 -7.20
C GLU A 61 1.38 7.84 -8.43
N PRO A 62 2.22 7.78 -9.46
CA PRO A 62 2.02 6.95 -10.63
C PRO A 62 1.86 5.45 -10.30
N ALA A 63 2.49 4.99 -9.23
CA ALA A 63 2.36 3.61 -8.73
C ALA A 63 0.92 3.31 -8.28
N ASP A 64 0.29 4.26 -7.60
CA ASP A 64 -1.06 4.12 -7.04
C ASP A 64 -2.18 4.55 -7.99
N MET A 65 -1.85 5.15 -9.14
CA MET A 65 -2.83 5.71 -10.09
C MET A 65 -3.97 4.74 -10.45
N ASN A 66 -3.65 3.49 -10.79
CA ASN A 66 -4.66 2.49 -11.15
C ASN A 66 -5.55 2.13 -9.96
N SER A 67 -4.95 1.96 -8.78
CA SER A 67 -5.67 1.64 -7.55
C SER A 67 -6.56 2.81 -7.12
N ALA A 68 -6.08 4.04 -7.24
CA ALA A 68 -6.84 5.25 -6.96
C ALA A 68 -8.07 5.36 -7.86
N VAL A 69 -7.94 5.15 -9.17
CA VAL A 69 -9.08 5.13 -10.11
C VAL A 69 -10.12 4.10 -9.69
N HIS A 70 -9.70 2.87 -9.41
CA HIS A 70 -10.66 1.81 -9.04
C HIS A 70 -11.34 2.05 -7.69
N VAL A 71 -10.62 2.60 -6.70
CA VAL A 71 -11.20 3.00 -5.42
C VAL A 71 -12.27 4.06 -5.62
N LEU A 72 -11.97 5.12 -6.37
CA LEU A 72 -12.93 6.19 -6.64
C LEU A 72 -14.13 5.70 -7.45
N GLU A 73 -13.91 4.85 -8.46
CA GLU A 73 -15.00 4.24 -9.23
C GLU A 73 -15.90 3.37 -8.34
N ALA A 74 -15.33 2.61 -7.41
CA ALA A 74 -16.09 1.79 -6.48
C ALA A 74 -16.93 2.66 -5.53
N ALA A 75 -16.36 3.78 -5.07
CA ALA A 75 -17.02 4.80 -4.25
C ALA A 75 -17.97 5.72 -5.04
N GLY A 76 -17.99 5.63 -6.38
CA GLY A 76 -18.83 6.50 -7.21
C GLY A 76 -18.37 7.97 -7.24
N LEU A 77 -17.11 8.22 -6.94
CA LEU A 77 -16.47 9.53 -6.93
C LEU A 77 -15.75 9.82 -8.26
N PRO A 78 -15.57 11.10 -8.63
CA PRO A 78 -16.16 12.28 -8.00
C PRO A 78 -17.68 12.33 -8.22
N ARG A 79 -18.42 12.86 -7.25
CA ARG A 79 -19.87 13.07 -7.43
C ARG A 79 -20.04 14.01 -8.61
N ARG A 80 -20.82 13.60 -9.62
CA ARG A 80 -21.10 14.50 -10.76
C ARG A 80 -21.77 15.77 -10.21
N SER A 81 -21.20 16.93 -10.51
CA SER A 81 -21.82 18.20 -10.20
C SER A 81 -23.22 18.21 -10.82
N ARG A 82 -24.23 18.45 -9.98
CA ARG A 82 -25.61 18.53 -10.45
C ARG A 82 -25.70 19.80 -11.26
N SER A 83 -25.97 19.69 -12.56
CA SER A 83 -26.27 20.86 -13.38
C SER A 83 -27.46 21.57 -12.75
N SER A 84 -27.30 22.86 -12.44
CA SER A 84 -28.38 23.62 -11.85
C SER A 84 -29.50 23.76 -12.88
N LEU A 85 -30.73 23.95 -12.39
CA LEU A 85 -31.89 24.14 -13.26
C LEU A 85 -31.69 25.31 -14.26
N GLY A 86 -30.91 26.32 -13.85
CA GLY A 86 -30.57 27.48 -14.66
C GLY A 86 -29.48 27.23 -15.72
N ASP A 87 -28.68 26.16 -15.57
CA ASP A 87 -27.66 25.78 -16.56
C ASP A 87 -28.28 25.02 -17.74
N ILE A 88 -29.28 24.17 -17.47
CA ILE A 88 -29.97 23.36 -18.49
C ILE A 88 -31.10 24.16 -19.14
N PHE A 89 -31.86 24.94 -18.36
CA PHE A 89 -33.00 25.71 -18.84
C PHE A 89 -32.74 27.20 -18.62
N ARG A 90 -31.83 27.75 -19.42
CA ARG A 90 -31.62 29.21 -19.48
C ARG A 90 -32.93 29.86 -19.94
N LYS A 91 -33.44 30.82 -19.16
CA LYS A 91 -34.59 31.64 -19.57
C LYS A 91 -34.16 32.54 -20.73
N GLU A 92 -34.19 32.01 -21.94
CA GLU A 92 -33.84 32.74 -23.18
C GLU A 92 -34.99 33.63 -23.68
N GLY A 93 -36.05 33.80 -22.88
CA GLY A 93 -37.17 34.71 -23.13
C GLY A 93 -37.88 35.14 -21.85
N VAL A 94 -38.72 36.18 -21.95
CA VAL A 94 -39.51 36.73 -20.83
C VAL A 94 -40.64 35.76 -20.40
N ILE A 95 -41.02 34.81 -21.25
CA ILE A 95 -42.14 33.86 -21.03
C ILE A 95 -41.66 32.44 -21.34
N SER A 96 -41.85 31.50 -20.41
CA SER A 96 -41.56 30.08 -20.62
C SER A 96 -42.68 29.40 -21.41
N THR A 97 -42.33 28.44 -22.26
CA THR A 97 -43.34 27.64 -22.98
C THR A 97 -43.92 26.55 -22.06
N PRO A 98 -45.17 26.09 -22.27
CA PRO A 98 -45.74 24.98 -21.47
C PRO A 98 -44.89 23.70 -21.50
N LEU A 99 -44.23 23.42 -22.63
CA LEU A 99 -43.32 22.29 -22.77
C LEU A 99 -42.06 22.45 -21.90
N GLU A 100 -41.52 23.67 -21.84
CA GLU A 100 -40.35 24.01 -21.01
C GLU A 100 -40.68 23.94 -19.52
N GLU A 101 -41.82 24.46 -19.08
CA GLU A 101 -42.28 24.35 -17.70
C GLU A 101 -42.46 22.89 -17.28
N ARG A 102 -43.03 22.07 -18.16
CA ARG A 102 -43.19 20.62 -17.95
C ARG A 102 -41.83 19.92 -17.85
N ALA A 103 -40.91 20.19 -18.77
CA ALA A 103 -39.56 19.61 -18.75
C ALA A 103 -38.81 19.98 -17.47
N ARG A 104 -38.92 21.25 -17.05
CA ARG A 104 -38.37 21.76 -15.79
C ARG A 104 -38.96 21.04 -14.57
N TYR A 105 -40.27 20.83 -14.55
CA TYR A 105 -40.96 20.11 -13.48
C TYR A 105 -40.51 18.65 -13.40
N ILE A 106 -40.45 17.93 -14.53
CA ILE A 106 -39.99 16.53 -14.58
C ILE A 106 -38.53 16.41 -14.12
N TYR A 107 -37.66 17.32 -14.56
CA TYR A 107 -36.26 17.33 -14.15
C TYR A 107 -36.11 17.58 -12.65
N ALA A 108 -36.81 18.59 -12.12
CA ALA A 108 -36.79 18.90 -10.69
C ALA A 108 -37.29 17.72 -9.85
N LEU A 109 -38.38 17.07 -10.26
CA LEU A 109 -38.90 15.89 -9.58
C LEU A 109 -37.91 14.73 -9.60
N SER A 110 -37.26 14.49 -10.75
CA SER A 110 -36.24 13.44 -10.89
C SER A 110 -35.04 13.71 -9.99
N GLN A 111 -34.56 14.96 -9.93
CA GLN A 111 -33.44 15.36 -9.07
C GLN A 111 -33.77 15.26 -7.57
N GLU A 112 -34.98 15.60 -7.16
CA GLU A 112 -35.40 15.46 -5.76
C GLU A 112 -35.41 13.98 -5.35
N LEU A 113 -36.00 13.11 -6.17
CA LEU A 113 -36.01 11.67 -5.92
C LEU A 113 -34.60 11.05 -5.94
N GLU A 114 -33.73 11.46 -6.87
CA GLU A 114 -32.31 11.07 -6.87
C GLU A 114 -31.63 11.48 -5.56
N SER A 115 -31.87 12.72 -5.10
CA SER A 115 -31.29 13.26 -3.87
C SER A 115 -31.78 12.47 -2.64
N THR A 116 -33.08 12.22 -2.52
CA THR A 116 -33.65 11.43 -1.41
C THR A 116 -33.11 10.00 -1.39
N LEU A 117 -33.07 9.32 -2.54
CA LEU A 117 -32.57 7.93 -2.61
C LEU A 117 -31.06 7.86 -2.32
N SER A 118 -30.29 8.88 -2.68
CA SER A 118 -28.86 8.95 -2.39
C SER A 118 -28.53 9.13 -0.90
N GLN A 119 -29.50 9.53 -0.07
CA GLN A 119 -29.32 9.67 1.38
C GLN A 119 -29.54 8.34 2.13
N ILE A 120 -29.98 7.29 1.45
CA ILE A 120 -30.15 5.97 2.06
C ILE A 120 -28.77 5.36 2.29
N ASP A 121 -28.54 4.86 3.50
CA ASP A 121 -27.28 4.22 3.87
C ASP A 121 -26.94 3.06 2.93
N GLY A 122 -25.71 3.04 2.43
CA GLY A 122 -25.24 2.04 1.47
C GLY A 122 -25.62 2.32 0.02
N VAL A 123 -26.39 3.38 -0.30
CA VAL A 123 -26.56 3.85 -1.68
C VAL A 123 -25.36 4.72 -2.06
N VAL A 124 -24.64 4.31 -3.11
CA VAL A 124 -23.49 5.03 -3.67
C VAL A 124 -23.95 6.02 -4.73
N LEU A 125 -24.89 5.60 -5.58
CA LEU A 125 -25.43 6.44 -6.65
C LEU A 125 -26.87 6.01 -6.92
N ALA A 126 -27.78 7.00 -7.05
CA ALA A 126 -29.14 6.79 -7.51
C ALA A 126 -29.38 7.60 -8.80
N ARG A 127 -30.05 6.99 -9.77
CA ARG A 127 -30.55 7.65 -10.98
C ARG A 127 -32.02 7.34 -11.16
N VAL A 128 -32.81 8.37 -11.43
CA VAL A 128 -34.26 8.27 -11.55
C VAL A 128 -34.69 8.96 -12.83
N HIS A 129 -35.34 8.21 -13.70
CA HIS A 129 -36.02 8.78 -14.87
C HIS A 129 -37.51 8.67 -14.67
N VAL A 130 -38.20 9.81 -14.72
CA VAL A 130 -39.64 9.90 -14.53
C VAL A 130 -40.31 10.26 -15.84
N VAL A 131 -41.39 9.55 -16.16
CA VAL A 131 -42.34 9.88 -17.22
C VAL A 131 -43.68 10.20 -16.58
N LEU A 132 -44.11 11.45 -16.71
CA LEU A 132 -45.40 11.91 -16.22
C LEU A 132 -46.51 11.65 -17.23
N PRO A 133 -47.76 11.46 -16.77
CA PRO A 133 -48.86 11.16 -17.67
C PRO A 133 -49.14 12.35 -18.61
N GLU A 134 -49.39 12.05 -19.88
CA GLU A 134 -49.64 13.05 -20.92
C GLU A 134 -50.86 12.70 -21.76
N ARG A 135 -51.65 13.73 -22.10
CA ARG A 135 -52.70 13.65 -23.12
C ARG A 135 -52.17 14.31 -24.38
N VAL A 136 -51.76 13.48 -25.34
CA VAL A 136 -51.25 13.89 -26.65
C VAL A 136 -52.34 14.54 -27.51
N ALA A 137 -53.56 14.04 -27.48
CA ALA A 137 -54.72 14.66 -28.13
C ALA A 137 -56.04 14.43 -27.36
N PRO A 138 -57.04 15.32 -27.50
CA PRO A 138 -58.38 15.07 -27.00
C PRO A 138 -58.96 13.79 -27.63
N GLY A 139 -59.24 12.78 -26.79
CA GLY A 139 -59.79 11.48 -27.23
C GLY A 139 -58.77 10.34 -27.34
N GLU A 140 -57.46 10.63 -27.28
CA GLU A 140 -56.44 9.59 -27.21
C GLU A 140 -56.23 9.08 -25.77
N PRO A 141 -55.84 7.79 -25.61
CA PRO A 141 -55.55 7.23 -24.31
C PRO A 141 -54.37 7.98 -23.66
N VAL A 142 -54.53 8.33 -22.38
CA VAL A 142 -53.48 8.99 -21.59
C VAL A 142 -52.30 8.03 -21.46
N GLN A 143 -51.09 8.49 -21.82
CA GLN A 143 -49.90 7.69 -21.55
C GLN A 143 -49.73 7.56 -20.02
N PRO A 144 -49.62 6.35 -19.47
CA PRO A 144 -49.52 6.17 -18.03
C PRO A 144 -48.19 6.70 -17.51
N ALA A 145 -48.19 7.14 -16.24
CA ALA A 145 -46.98 7.48 -15.53
C ALA A 145 -46.08 6.24 -15.38
N SER A 146 -44.78 6.42 -15.55
CA SER A 146 -43.78 5.37 -15.31
C SER A 146 -42.48 5.94 -14.78
N ALA A 147 -41.70 5.11 -14.10
CA ALA A 147 -40.37 5.49 -13.63
C ALA A 147 -39.39 4.31 -13.71
N SER A 148 -38.14 4.62 -14.02
CA SER A 148 -37.02 3.68 -13.96
C SER A 148 -35.97 4.19 -13.00
N VAL A 149 -35.57 3.34 -12.07
CA VAL A 149 -34.62 3.67 -11.01
C VAL A 149 -33.44 2.73 -11.04
N PHE A 150 -32.26 3.32 -11.07
CA PHE A 150 -30.99 2.62 -11.01
C PHE A 150 -30.28 3.00 -9.71
N ILE A 151 -29.89 2.00 -8.93
CA ILE A 151 -29.22 2.18 -7.65
C ILE A 151 -27.93 1.38 -7.65
N LYS A 152 -26.80 2.07 -7.54
CA LYS A 152 -25.51 1.48 -7.20
C LYS A 152 -25.38 1.45 -5.69
N HIS A 153 -25.10 0.29 -5.11
CA HIS A 153 -25.08 0.13 -3.65
C HIS A 153 -23.87 -0.65 -3.14
N THR A 154 -23.48 -0.40 -1.90
CA THR A 154 -22.44 -1.18 -1.21
C THR A 154 -22.99 -2.53 -0.76
N GLY A 155 -22.09 -3.47 -0.47
CA GLY A 155 -22.47 -4.80 0.06
C GLY A 155 -23.13 -4.78 1.44
N ALA A 156 -23.22 -3.62 2.11
CA ALA A 156 -23.94 -3.47 3.37
C ALA A 156 -25.47 -3.33 3.18
N LEU A 157 -25.91 -2.88 1.99
CA LEU A 157 -27.33 -2.74 1.67
C LEU A 157 -27.88 -4.04 1.08
N ASP A 158 -28.90 -4.61 1.72
CA ASP A 158 -29.66 -5.73 1.17
C ASP A 158 -30.77 -5.23 0.23
N PRO A 159 -30.66 -5.45 -1.10
CA PRO A 159 -31.62 -4.94 -2.08
C PRO A 159 -33.03 -5.51 -1.87
N ASP A 160 -33.16 -6.74 -1.40
CA ASP A 160 -34.47 -7.39 -1.24
C ASP A 160 -35.28 -6.74 -0.11
N SER A 161 -34.60 -6.32 0.97
CA SER A 161 -35.22 -5.64 2.10
C SER A 161 -35.68 -4.21 1.80
N ILE A 162 -34.97 -3.50 0.91
CA ILE A 162 -35.19 -2.07 0.65
C ILE A 162 -36.06 -1.84 -0.59
N THR A 163 -36.10 -2.78 -1.54
CA THR A 163 -36.88 -2.67 -2.79
C THR A 163 -38.34 -2.25 -2.55
N PRO A 164 -39.10 -2.85 -1.62
CA PRO A 164 -40.49 -2.43 -1.39
C PRO A 164 -40.61 -0.99 -0.88
N ARG A 165 -39.66 -0.54 -0.04
CA ARG A 165 -39.64 0.83 0.51
C ARG A 165 -39.31 1.85 -0.57
N VAL A 166 -38.31 1.56 -1.40
CA VAL A 166 -37.96 2.38 -2.56
C VAL A 166 -39.15 2.50 -3.51
N ARG A 167 -39.82 1.38 -3.81
CA ARG A 167 -41.01 1.37 -4.68
C ARG A 167 -42.15 2.22 -4.11
N ASN A 168 -42.44 2.10 -2.82
CA ASN A 168 -43.47 2.88 -2.16
C ASN A 168 -43.13 4.38 -2.13
N LEU A 169 -41.88 4.73 -1.84
CA LEU A 169 -41.42 6.12 -1.83
C LEU A 169 -41.63 6.76 -3.21
N ILE A 170 -41.19 6.10 -4.28
CA ILE A 170 -41.33 6.60 -5.66
C ILE A 170 -42.81 6.68 -6.08
N ALA A 171 -43.59 5.63 -5.79
CA ALA A 171 -45.02 5.59 -6.11
C ALA A 171 -45.79 6.74 -5.44
N SER A 172 -45.41 7.11 -4.21
CA SER A 172 -45.99 8.25 -3.48
C SER A 172 -45.49 9.61 -3.96
N GLY A 173 -44.26 9.68 -4.49
CA GLY A 173 -43.63 10.93 -4.93
C GLY A 173 -44.03 11.38 -6.33
N ILE A 174 -44.53 10.47 -7.18
CA ILE A 174 -44.86 10.79 -8.58
C ILE A 174 -46.39 10.83 -8.79
N PRO A 175 -46.95 11.94 -9.33
CA PRO A 175 -48.35 12.02 -9.68
C PRO A 175 -48.78 10.92 -10.67
N GLY A 176 -49.87 10.20 -10.36
CA GLY A 176 -50.39 9.12 -11.21
C GLY A 176 -49.69 7.76 -11.05
N MET A 177 -48.79 7.62 -10.07
CA MET A 177 -48.06 6.38 -9.76
C MET A 177 -48.51 5.69 -8.46
N ALA A 178 -49.59 6.12 -7.79
CA ALA A 178 -50.00 5.58 -6.48
C ALA A 178 -50.17 4.04 -6.48
N ASP A 179 -50.75 3.48 -7.55
CA ASP A 179 -50.94 2.03 -7.71
C ASP A 179 -49.74 1.31 -8.35
N ALA A 180 -48.68 2.04 -8.71
CA ALA A 180 -47.54 1.51 -9.43
C ALA A 180 -46.52 0.78 -8.53
N ALA A 181 -46.62 0.90 -7.21
CA ALA A 181 -45.70 0.26 -6.26
C ALA A 181 -45.57 -1.27 -6.47
N HIS A 182 -46.68 -1.92 -6.87
CA HIS A 182 -46.72 -3.35 -7.13
C HIS A 182 -46.62 -3.73 -8.62
N ASN A 183 -46.54 -2.75 -9.52
CA ASN A 183 -46.57 -2.99 -10.96
C ASN A 183 -45.19 -2.76 -11.60
N ALA A 184 -44.50 -3.86 -11.90
CA ALA A 184 -43.17 -3.84 -12.51
C ALA A 184 -43.13 -3.19 -13.91
N SER A 185 -44.25 -3.11 -14.64
CA SER A 185 -44.28 -2.43 -15.95
C SER A 185 -44.31 -0.91 -15.83
N LYS A 186 -44.77 -0.38 -14.69
CA LYS A 186 -44.80 1.06 -14.40
C LYS A 186 -43.57 1.51 -13.61
N LEU A 187 -43.03 0.65 -12.76
CA LEU A 187 -41.88 0.96 -11.91
C LEU A 187 -40.81 -0.14 -11.99
N SER A 188 -39.71 0.17 -12.64
CA SER A 188 -38.52 -0.69 -12.68
C SER A 188 -37.47 -0.16 -11.71
N VAL A 189 -36.95 -1.02 -10.83
CA VAL A 189 -35.87 -0.70 -9.90
C VAL A 189 -34.78 -1.75 -10.08
N VAL A 190 -33.57 -1.29 -10.40
CA VAL A 190 -32.40 -2.15 -10.63
C VAL A 190 -31.32 -1.77 -9.63
N PHE A 191 -30.86 -2.77 -8.86
CA PHE A 191 -29.75 -2.64 -7.93
C PHE A 191 -28.50 -3.25 -8.54
N VAL A 192 -27.38 -2.51 -8.47
CA VAL A 192 -26.07 -2.98 -8.90
C VAL A 192 -25.09 -2.88 -7.73
N PRO A 193 -24.50 -3.99 -7.27
CA PRO A 193 -23.57 -3.95 -6.18
C PRO A 193 -22.24 -3.31 -6.61
N THR A 194 -21.60 -2.59 -5.71
CA THR A 194 -20.21 -2.18 -5.86
C THR A 194 -19.31 -3.33 -5.48
N VAL A 195 -18.42 -3.73 -6.38
CA VAL A 195 -17.32 -4.64 -6.05
C VAL A 195 -16.25 -3.82 -5.35
N PRO A 196 -15.95 -4.07 -4.06
CA PRO A 196 -14.85 -3.37 -3.40
C PRO A 196 -13.55 -3.74 -4.11
N TYR A 197 -12.83 -2.74 -4.62
CA TYR A 197 -11.49 -2.94 -5.14
C TYR A 197 -10.58 -3.27 -3.95
N GLN A 198 -10.31 -4.56 -3.76
CA GLN A 198 -9.23 -5.00 -2.89
C GLN A 198 -7.96 -5.04 -3.73
N GLU A 199 -7.12 -4.03 -3.54
CA GLU A 199 -5.76 -4.03 -4.02
C GLU A 199 -5.07 -5.26 -3.42
N ARG A 200 -4.99 -6.35 -4.19
CA ARG A 200 -4.06 -7.44 -3.89
C ARG A 200 -2.67 -6.89 -4.15
N ARG A 201 -2.13 -6.13 -3.19
CA ARG A 201 -0.70 -5.83 -3.13
C ARG A 201 -0.01 -7.17 -3.23
N LYS A 202 0.61 -7.43 -4.38
CA LYS A 202 1.25 -8.71 -4.66
C LYS A 202 2.43 -8.81 -3.71
N MET A 203 2.20 -9.52 -2.61
CA MET A 203 3.22 -9.85 -1.66
C MET A 203 4.21 -10.79 -2.33
N ALA A 204 5.47 -10.36 -2.45
CA ALA A 204 6.55 -11.16 -2.99
C ALA A 204 7.53 -11.50 -1.86
N HIS A 205 8.12 -12.69 -1.95
CA HIS A 205 9.08 -13.13 -0.96
C HIS A 205 10.46 -12.58 -1.30
N PHE A 206 11.07 -11.88 -0.35
CA PHE A 206 12.47 -11.46 -0.36
C PHE A 206 13.24 -12.26 0.71
N GLY A 207 13.70 -13.46 0.32
CA GLY A 207 14.31 -14.39 1.26
C GLY A 207 13.29 -14.83 2.34
N PRO A 208 13.60 -14.69 3.65
CA PRO A 208 12.68 -15.06 4.73
C PRO A 208 11.58 -14.00 5.00
N PHE A 209 11.62 -12.84 4.34
CA PHE A 209 10.66 -11.75 4.55
C PHE A 209 9.70 -11.63 3.38
N VAL A 210 8.49 -11.14 3.66
CA VAL A 210 7.47 -10.84 2.65
C VAL A 210 7.42 -9.32 2.48
N MET A 211 7.61 -8.83 1.25
CA MET A 211 7.64 -7.40 0.91
C MET A 211 6.77 -7.13 -0.32
N GLN A 212 6.45 -5.86 -0.59
CA GLN A 212 5.69 -5.49 -1.78
C GLN A 212 6.53 -5.79 -3.03
N ALA A 213 5.93 -6.40 -4.06
CA ALA A 213 6.65 -6.88 -5.24
C ALA A 213 7.46 -5.78 -5.97
N GLU A 214 7.00 -4.54 -5.89
CA GLU A 214 7.70 -3.38 -6.44
C GLU A 214 9.02 -3.07 -5.71
N GLU A 215 9.04 -3.22 -4.39
CA GLU A 215 10.22 -2.98 -3.56
C GLU A 215 11.25 -4.12 -3.65
N VAL A 216 10.83 -5.33 -4.02
CA VAL A 216 11.73 -6.51 -4.12
C VAL A 216 12.84 -6.28 -5.14
N ALA A 217 12.55 -5.62 -6.26
CA ALA A 217 13.57 -5.32 -7.27
C ALA A 217 14.64 -4.38 -6.72
N TYR A 218 14.23 -3.34 -5.99
CA TYR A 218 15.12 -2.38 -5.34
C TYR A 218 15.97 -3.04 -4.24
N TRP A 219 15.35 -3.75 -3.29
CA TRP A 219 16.09 -4.41 -2.21
C TRP A 219 17.02 -5.52 -2.73
N ARG A 220 16.66 -6.21 -3.81
CA ARG A 220 17.53 -7.17 -4.48
C ARG A 220 18.75 -6.50 -5.11
N THR A 221 18.62 -5.35 -5.76
CA THR A 221 19.78 -4.64 -6.31
C THR A 221 20.67 -4.08 -5.20
N VAL A 222 20.08 -3.49 -4.15
CA VAL A 222 20.80 -2.97 -2.98
C VAL A 222 21.61 -4.07 -2.29
N THR A 223 21.02 -5.24 -2.04
CA THR A 223 21.72 -6.36 -1.40
C THR A 223 22.84 -6.93 -2.26
N VAL A 224 22.65 -7.04 -3.57
CA VAL A 224 23.70 -7.48 -4.50
C VAL A 224 24.86 -6.47 -4.53
N VAL A 225 24.58 -5.17 -4.64
CA VAL A 225 25.61 -4.12 -4.67
C VAL A 225 26.37 -4.07 -3.34
N ALA A 226 25.66 -4.12 -2.21
CA ALA A 226 26.28 -4.18 -0.88
C ALA A 226 27.19 -5.41 -0.73
N GLY A 227 26.76 -6.57 -1.25
CA GLY A 227 27.57 -7.79 -1.30
C GLY A 227 28.85 -7.64 -2.14
N ILE A 228 28.77 -6.99 -3.29
CA ILE A 228 29.94 -6.71 -4.16
C ILE A 228 30.92 -5.75 -3.46
N ILE A 229 30.41 -4.71 -2.79
CA ILE A 229 31.24 -3.76 -2.03
C ILE A 229 31.95 -4.49 -0.89
N LEU A 230 31.23 -5.31 -0.12
CA LEU A 230 31.79 -6.11 0.97
C LEU A 230 32.89 -7.05 0.45
N LEU A 231 32.65 -7.74 -0.67
CA LEU A 231 33.63 -8.61 -1.32
C LEU A 231 34.89 -7.83 -1.72
N GLY A 232 34.72 -6.63 -2.30
CA GLY A 232 35.84 -5.75 -2.66
C GLY A 232 36.67 -5.31 -1.44
N ILE A 233 36.03 -5.00 -0.31
CA ILE A 233 36.71 -4.67 0.94
C ILE A 233 37.49 -5.87 1.47
N LEU A 234 36.89 -7.06 1.47
CA LEU A 234 37.54 -8.29 1.93
C LEU A 234 38.75 -8.67 1.06
N LEU A 235 38.61 -8.58 -0.27
CA LEU A 235 39.72 -8.81 -1.19
C LEU A 235 40.82 -7.75 -1.03
N GLY A 236 40.47 -6.49 -0.82
CA GLY A 236 41.42 -5.40 -0.56
C GLY A 236 42.18 -5.59 0.76
N ALA A 237 41.47 -5.97 1.83
CA ALA A 237 42.08 -6.28 3.13
C ALA A 237 42.97 -7.52 3.06
N GLY A 238 42.51 -8.58 2.39
CA GLY A 238 43.28 -9.80 2.14
C GLY A 238 44.54 -9.52 1.31
N TYR A 239 44.44 -8.72 0.25
CA TYR A 239 45.58 -8.31 -0.56
C TYR A 239 46.56 -7.43 0.24
N GLY A 240 46.05 -6.53 1.09
CA GLY A 240 46.86 -5.72 2.00
C GLY A 240 47.65 -6.59 3.00
N LEU A 241 46.97 -7.57 3.60
CA LEU A 241 47.59 -8.53 4.52
C LEU A 241 48.63 -9.41 3.82
N TYR A 242 48.29 -9.93 2.63
CA TYR A 242 49.23 -10.69 1.79
C TYR A 242 50.46 -9.88 1.41
N ARG A 243 50.28 -8.59 1.07
CA ARG A 243 51.40 -7.69 0.75
C ARG A 243 52.26 -7.39 1.98
N LEU A 244 51.68 -7.25 3.17
CA LEU A 244 52.43 -7.09 4.43
C LEU A 244 53.23 -8.36 4.76
N TRP A 245 52.63 -9.53 4.57
CA TRP A 245 53.27 -10.82 4.78
C TRP A 245 54.45 -11.03 3.82
N ARG A 246 54.26 -10.70 2.53
CA ARG A 246 55.31 -10.78 1.50
C ARG A 246 56.46 -9.78 1.71
N LYS A 247 56.21 -8.65 2.38
CA LYS A 247 57.24 -7.66 2.77
C LYS A 247 57.99 -8.03 4.06
N GLY A 248 57.70 -9.18 4.67
CA GLY A 248 58.43 -9.68 5.84
C GLY A 248 58.17 -8.91 7.14
N ALA A 249 57.10 -8.12 7.22
CA ALA A 249 56.78 -7.29 8.38
C ALA A 249 55.95 -8.01 9.47
N LEU A 250 55.50 -9.24 9.21
CA LEU A 250 54.76 -10.06 10.16
C LEU A 250 55.73 -10.97 10.92
N THR A 251 56.28 -10.44 12.02
CA THR A 251 56.91 -11.27 13.05
C THR A 251 55.82 -12.09 13.72
N LEU A 252 55.99 -13.42 13.79
CA LEU A 252 55.10 -14.25 14.60
C LEU A 252 55.05 -13.68 16.03
N PRO A 253 53.86 -13.51 16.64
CA PRO A 253 53.79 -13.15 18.04
C PRO A 253 54.45 -14.29 18.85
N ARG A 254 55.50 -13.94 19.61
CA ARG A 254 56.29 -14.82 20.52
C ARG A 254 55.48 -15.52 21.62
N PHE A 255 54.14 -15.49 21.57
CA PHE A 255 53.25 -16.02 22.60
C PHE A 255 53.18 -17.55 22.62
N LEU A 256 53.67 -18.25 21.58
CA LEU A 256 53.62 -19.72 21.55
C LEU A 256 54.76 -20.43 22.32
N GLU A 257 55.81 -19.74 22.76
CA GLU A 257 56.92 -20.41 23.45
C GLU A 257 56.69 -20.63 24.96
N HIS A 258 55.74 -19.91 25.58
CA HIS A 258 55.51 -20.04 27.03
C HIS A 258 54.68 -21.26 27.46
N LYS A 259 54.13 -22.05 26.53
CA LYS A 259 53.32 -23.25 26.86
C LYS A 259 54.08 -24.59 26.83
N LEU A 260 55.41 -24.58 26.72
CA LEU A 260 56.23 -25.82 26.79
C LEU A 260 57.17 -25.92 28.01
N ALA A 261 57.15 -24.96 28.95
CA ALA A 261 57.87 -25.10 30.21
C ALA A 261 56.97 -25.77 31.27
N ARG A 262 57.34 -27.00 31.66
CA ARG A 262 56.66 -27.85 32.66
C ARG A 262 56.42 -27.14 34.01
N PRO A 263 55.30 -27.44 34.70
CA PRO A 263 55.07 -26.98 36.07
C PRO A 263 55.73 -27.95 37.07
N GLY A 264 56.46 -27.42 38.05
CA GLY A 264 56.85 -28.20 39.24
C GLY A 264 58.26 -27.96 39.74
N ALA A 265 58.44 -26.91 40.55
CA ALA A 265 59.49 -26.86 41.57
C ALA A 265 58.98 -25.99 42.73
N PRO A 266 58.78 -26.54 43.95
CA PRO A 266 58.39 -25.77 45.12
C PRO A 266 59.58 -25.02 45.74
N ALA A 267 59.28 -23.85 46.32
CA ALA A 267 60.20 -22.95 46.99
C ALA A 267 60.86 -23.59 48.23
N ALA A 268 62.16 -23.35 48.40
CA ALA A 268 62.92 -23.69 49.61
C ALA A 268 63.23 -22.42 50.44
N PRO A 269 63.05 -22.44 51.78
CA PRO A 269 63.50 -21.36 52.66
C PRO A 269 64.94 -21.62 53.21
N PRO A 270 65.64 -20.59 53.74
CA PRO A 270 67.05 -20.70 54.12
C PRO A 270 67.20 -21.22 55.55
N GLY A 271 68.11 -22.18 55.76
CA GLY A 271 68.39 -22.75 57.08
C GLY A 271 69.81 -23.31 57.16
N ASN A 272 70.63 -22.62 57.95
CA ASN A 272 72.01 -22.89 58.33
C ASN A 272 72.19 -24.23 59.08
N THR A 273 73.27 -24.99 58.82
CA THR A 273 74.25 -25.53 59.82
C THR A 273 75.09 -26.72 59.29
N ALA A 274 76.41 -26.60 59.47
CA ALA A 274 77.42 -27.59 59.88
C ALA A 274 77.55 -28.97 59.16
N ALA A 275 78.63 -29.06 58.37
CA ALA A 275 79.75 -30.04 58.36
C ALA A 275 79.54 -31.56 58.58
N PRO A 276 80.38 -32.40 57.94
CA PRO A 276 80.08 -33.79 57.55
C PRO A 276 80.74 -34.84 58.44
N LEU A 277 80.17 -36.05 58.51
CA LEU A 277 80.83 -37.17 59.17
C LEU A 277 80.49 -38.51 58.49
N PHE A 278 81.58 -39.23 58.18
CA PHE A 278 81.70 -40.65 57.84
C PHE A 278 81.35 -41.12 56.42
N ALA A 279 82.45 -41.20 55.65
CA ALA A 279 82.68 -42.23 54.66
C ALA A 279 82.68 -43.63 55.30
N VAL A 280 82.11 -44.63 54.62
CA VAL A 280 82.68 -45.99 54.53
C VAL A 280 82.35 -46.56 53.16
N LYS A 281 83.40 -46.80 52.38
CA LYS A 281 83.43 -47.61 51.18
C LYS A 281 83.86 -49.01 51.61
N THR A 282 83.07 -50.03 51.30
CA THR A 282 83.54 -51.43 51.27
C THR A 282 83.27 -52.05 49.91
N PRO A 283 84.20 -52.90 49.40
CA PRO A 283 84.18 -53.38 48.02
C PRO A 283 83.76 -54.86 47.92
N GLY A 284 83.15 -55.21 46.79
CA GLY A 284 83.41 -56.47 46.08
C GLY A 284 82.47 -57.67 46.30
N ALA A 285 82.46 -58.53 45.26
CA ALA A 285 81.87 -59.86 45.07
C ALA A 285 80.43 -59.90 44.52
N GLY A 286 80.10 -60.55 43.40
CA GLY A 286 80.85 -61.38 42.45
C GLY A 286 79.94 -61.91 41.32
N THR A 287 80.56 -62.26 40.18
CA THR A 287 80.26 -63.35 39.21
C THR A 287 78.82 -63.55 38.69
N HIS A 288 78.55 -63.43 37.37
CA HIS A 288 78.58 -64.52 36.36
C HIS A 288 77.93 -65.82 36.88
N ASP A 289 76.90 -66.41 36.26
CA ASP A 289 76.90 -66.96 34.90
C ASP A 289 75.47 -67.37 34.43
N LYS A 290 75.38 -67.66 33.13
CA LYS A 290 74.24 -68.02 32.28
C LYS A 290 73.75 -69.47 32.42
N GLY A 291 72.56 -69.74 31.85
CA GLY A 291 72.25 -70.97 31.10
C GLY A 291 71.49 -72.05 31.89
N SER A 292 70.20 -72.27 31.63
CA SER A 292 69.62 -73.14 30.59
C SER A 292 69.40 -74.57 31.06
N ALA A 293 68.16 -75.02 30.90
CA ALA A 293 67.75 -76.41 30.95
C ALA A 293 68.30 -77.20 29.74
N ALA A 294 68.31 -78.52 29.94
CA ALA A 294 68.62 -79.64 29.02
C ALA A 294 70.11 -80.00 28.87
#